data_AF-A0A3D3SYM2-F1
#
_entry.id   AF-A0A3D3SYM2-F1
#
_cell.length_a   1.000
_cell.length_b   1.000
_cell.length_c   1.000
_cell.angle_alpha   90.00
_cell.angle_beta   90.00
_cell.angle_gamma   90.00
#
_symmetry.space_group_name_H-M   'P 1'
#
loop_
_entity.id
_entity.type
_entity.pdbx_description
1 polymer ?
#
loop_
_entity_poly.entity_id
_entity_poly.type
_entity_poly.pdbx_seq_one_letter_code
_entity_poly.pdbx_strand_id
1 'polypeptide(L)'
;MTSKSPASGKLLVIAEKPSVASDIAKALGGFEKESDYFEGPDMVVGSAVGHLLEIVPPEGVEVKRGKWSFAHLPVIPDAFDLKPLPKSEQRLKLLARLLKRKDVTGVINACDAGREGELIFRLIMQYTKSKLPIQRLWLQSMTAESIREAFRQLRTDEDLQSLANAARCRSEADWLVGINGTRA
;
A
#
# COMPACT_ATOMS: atom_id res chain seq x y z
N MET A 1 -32.72 25.02 -13.58
CA MET A 1 -31.64 24.22 -14.20
C MET A 1 -30.38 24.45 -13.38
N THR A 2 -30.14 23.60 -12.38
CA THR A 2 -28.92 23.67 -11.57
C THR A 2 -27.80 23.00 -12.35
N SER A 3 -26.82 23.78 -12.79
CA SER A 3 -25.60 23.29 -13.41
C SER A 3 -24.86 22.40 -12.42
N LYS A 4 -24.82 21.09 -12.66
CA LYS A 4 -23.82 20.23 -12.02
C LYS A 4 -22.45 20.72 -12.50
N SER A 5 -21.67 21.34 -11.61
CA SER A 5 -20.22 21.43 -11.81
C SER A 5 -19.70 20.03 -12.14
N PRO A 6 -18.74 19.88 -13.06
CA PRO A 6 -18.05 18.61 -13.24
C PRO A 6 -17.49 18.23 -11.86
N ALA A 7 -17.87 17.06 -11.34
CA ALA A 7 -17.37 16.61 -10.05
C ALA A 7 -15.84 16.59 -10.12
N SER A 8 -15.16 17.41 -9.31
CA SER A 8 -13.72 17.29 -9.10
C SER A 8 -13.45 15.87 -8.65
N GLY A 9 -12.52 15.19 -9.32
CA GLY A 9 -12.13 13.84 -8.92
C GLY A 9 -11.57 13.85 -7.51
N LYS A 10 -11.86 12.80 -6.74
CA LYS A 10 -11.35 12.60 -5.39
C LYS A 10 -9.97 11.94 -5.41
N LEU A 11 -9.19 12.20 -4.37
CA LEU A 11 -7.96 11.45 -4.07
C LEU A 11 -8.22 10.42 -2.98
N LEU A 12 -7.74 9.19 -3.18
CA LEU A 12 -7.75 8.16 -2.14
C LEU A 12 -6.45 8.22 -1.33
N VAL A 13 -6.52 8.56 -0.06
CA VAL A 13 -5.41 8.48 0.88
C VAL A 13 -5.38 7.08 1.51
N ILE A 14 -4.24 6.39 1.41
CA ILE A 14 -4.04 5.08 2.04
C ILE A 14 -2.96 5.22 3.11
N ALA A 15 -3.37 5.21 4.38
CA ALA A 15 -2.46 5.16 5.52
C ALA A 15 -2.07 3.72 5.86
N GLU A 16 -1.02 3.53 6.65
CA GLU A 16 -0.67 2.19 7.14
C GLU A 16 -1.63 1.73 8.25
N LYS A 17 -1.98 2.62 9.18
CA LYS A 17 -2.72 2.29 10.40
C LYS A 17 -4.05 3.06 10.48
N PRO A 18 -5.12 2.48 11.07
CA PRO A 18 -6.39 3.18 11.26
C PRO A 18 -6.27 4.47 12.08
N SER A 19 -5.37 4.50 13.06
CA SER A 19 -5.10 5.70 13.86
C SER A 19 -4.59 6.85 13.00
N VAL A 20 -3.63 6.59 12.10
CA VAL A 20 -3.08 7.60 11.19
C VAL A 20 -4.15 8.10 10.22
N ALA A 21 -5.00 7.23 9.68
CA ALA A 21 -6.14 7.65 8.85
C ALA A 21 -7.11 8.57 9.61
N SER A 22 -7.38 8.26 10.88
CA SER A 22 -8.23 9.07 11.77
C SER A 22 -7.60 10.45 12.05
N ASP A 23 -6.30 10.50 12.32
CA ASP A 23 -5.58 11.75 12.57
C ASP A 23 -5.53 12.63 11.32
N ILE A 24 -5.33 12.04 10.13
CA ILE A 24 -5.43 12.75 8.85
C ILE A 24 -6.83 13.35 8.66
N ALA A 25 -7.89 12.54 8.82
CA ALA A 25 -9.26 13.01 8.65
C ALA A 25 -9.62 14.14 9.62
N LYS A 26 -9.18 14.06 10.89
CA LYS A 26 -9.38 15.11 11.89
C LYS A 26 -8.59 16.38 11.58
N ALA A 27 -7.34 16.26 11.15
CA ALA A 27 -6.48 17.39 10.87
C ALA A 27 -6.99 18.22 9.68
N LEU A 28 -7.44 17.53 8.62
CA LEU A 28 -7.98 18.17 7.42
C LEU A 28 -9.43 18.65 7.59
N GLY A 29 -10.24 17.93 8.38
CA GLY A 29 -11.65 18.25 8.60
C GLY A 29 -12.53 17.97 7.38
N GLY A 30 -13.86 18.04 7.57
CA GLY A 30 -14.82 17.85 6.48
C GLY A 30 -15.01 16.40 6.01
N PHE A 31 -14.74 15.43 6.89
CA PHE A 31 -14.93 14.01 6.62
C PHE A 31 -16.06 13.42 7.46
N GLU A 32 -16.86 12.56 6.83
CA GLU A 32 -17.82 11.68 7.48
C GLU A 32 -17.19 10.29 7.63
N LYS A 33 -17.41 9.63 8.78
CA LYS A 33 -16.89 8.29 9.01
C LYS A 33 -17.82 7.26 8.39
N GLU A 34 -17.30 6.51 7.42
CA GLU A 34 -17.98 5.44 6.71
C GLU A 34 -17.40 4.09 7.14
N SER A 35 -18.03 3.43 8.11
CA SER A 35 -17.61 2.12 8.65
C SER A 35 -16.10 2.01 8.93
N ASP A 36 -15.31 1.68 7.89
CA ASP A 36 -13.88 1.41 7.89
C ASP A 36 -12.98 2.44 7.16
N TYR A 37 -13.55 3.56 6.69
CA TYR A 37 -12.84 4.67 6.04
C TYR A 37 -13.53 6.01 6.33
N PHE A 38 -12.97 7.11 5.81
CA PHE A 38 -13.53 8.45 5.93
C PHE A 38 -13.81 9.03 4.55
N GLU A 39 -15.00 9.60 4.36
CA GLU A 39 -15.45 10.20 3.10
C GLU A 39 -15.50 11.72 3.25
N GLY A 40 -14.80 12.44 2.37
CA GLY A 40 -14.83 13.89 2.28
C GLY A 40 -15.24 14.35 0.88
N PRO A 41 -15.37 15.67 0.64
CA PRO A 41 -15.77 16.19 -0.66
C PRO A 41 -14.76 15.84 -1.76
N ASP A 42 -13.46 16.04 -1.51
CA ASP A 42 -12.38 15.85 -2.50
C ASP A 42 -11.44 14.69 -2.16
N MET A 43 -11.65 14.01 -1.04
CA MET A 43 -10.78 12.93 -0.60
C MET A 43 -11.55 11.79 0.06
N VAL A 44 -10.96 10.60 -0.01
CA VAL A 44 -11.37 9.41 0.74
C VAL A 44 -10.15 8.96 1.52
N VAL A 45 -10.27 8.70 2.83
CA VAL A 45 -9.13 8.29 3.67
C VAL A 45 -9.37 6.88 4.21
N GLY A 46 -8.53 5.94 3.78
CA GLY A 46 -8.52 4.55 4.25
C GLY A 46 -7.19 4.18 4.89
N SER A 47 -7.10 2.94 5.38
CA SER A 47 -5.85 2.38 5.89
C SER A 47 -5.64 0.93 5.45
N ALA A 48 -4.39 0.46 5.44
CA ALA A 48 -4.03 -0.92 5.13
C ALA A 48 -4.14 -1.84 6.36
N VAL A 49 -3.85 -1.37 7.57
CA VAL A 49 -3.68 -2.20 8.79
C VAL A 49 -2.43 -3.11 8.70
N GLY A 50 -1.30 -2.51 8.29
CA GLY A 50 -0.05 -3.22 8.08
C GLY A 50 -0.01 -3.98 6.74
N HIS A 51 0.80 -5.05 6.68
CA HIS A 51 0.90 -5.89 5.48
C HIS A 51 -0.40 -6.64 5.20
N LEU A 52 -0.88 -6.57 3.97
CA LEU A 52 -2.07 -7.29 3.48
C LEU A 52 -1.73 -8.42 2.50
N LEU A 53 -0.52 -8.39 2.00
CA LEU A 53 -0.01 -9.23 0.93
C LEU A 53 1.38 -9.70 1.33
N GLU A 54 1.75 -10.88 0.88
CA GLU A 54 3.10 -11.41 0.94
C GLU A 54 3.58 -11.74 -0.47
N ILE A 55 4.90 -11.65 -0.68
CA ILE A 55 5.52 -12.17 -1.89
C ILE A 55 5.61 -13.69 -1.82
N VAL A 56 5.29 -14.34 -2.93
CA VAL A 56 5.38 -15.80 -3.07
C VAL A 56 6.02 -16.13 -4.41
N PRO A 57 6.64 -17.30 -4.57
CA PRO A 57 7.02 -17.78 -5.88
C PRO A 57 5.80 -17.89 -6.80
N PRO A 58 6.00 -17.76 -8.12
CA PRO A 58 4.94 -17.92 -9.08
C PRO A 58 4.26 -19.28 -8.96
N GLU A 59 2.99 -19.33 -9.35
CA GLU A 59 2.25 -20.58 -9.38
C GLU A 59 2.99 -21.65 -10.21
N GLY A 60 3.12 -22.86 -9.66
CA GLY A 60 3.87 -23.95 -10.28
C GLY A 60 5.37 -24.01 -9.93
N VAL A 61 5.94 -22.97 -9.30
CA VAL A 61 7.30 -23.07 -8.74
C VAL A 61 7.26 -23.91 -7.46
N GLU A 62 7.66 -25.17 -7.57
CA GLU A 62 7.70 -26.09 -6.43
C GLU A 62 8.75 -25.70 -5.40
N VAL A 63 8.27 -25.11 -4.32
CA VAL A 63 9.01 -25.02 -3.07
C VAL A 63 8.80 -26.34 -2.30
N LYS A 64 9.43 -27.44 -2.75
CA LYS A 64 9.22 -28.82 -2.23
C LYS A 64 9.14 -28.90 -0.71
N ARG A 65 7.97 -29.09 -0.10
CA ARG A 65 7.85 -29.28 1.36
C ARG A 65 8.16 -30.75 1.72
N GLY A 66 9.31 -31.07 2.31
CA GLY A 66 9.66 -32.46 2.66
C GLY A 66 11.11 -32.67 3.15
N LYS A 67 11.62 -33.91 3.12
CA LYS A 67 13.05 -34.20 3.38
C LYS A 67 13.92 -33.46 2.37
N TRP A 68 14.66 -32.47 2.85
CA TRP A 68 15.51 -31.61 2.02
C TRP A 68 16.81 -32.32 1.65
N SER A 69 17.27 -32.10 0.41
CA SER A 69 18.62 -32.44 -0.02
C SER A 69 19.23 -31.23 -0.71
N PHE A 70 20.55 -31.03 -0.54
CA PHE A 70 21.30 -29.94 -1.18
C PHE A 70 21.17 -29.90 -2.70
N ALA A 71 20.77 -31.00 -3.35
CA ALA A 71 20.58 -31.08 -4.80
C ALA A 71 19.49 -30.15 -5.36
N HIS A 72 18.65 -29.56 -4.50
CA HIS A 72 17.56 -28.67 -4.89
C HIS A 72 17.71 -27.24 -4.35
N LEU A 73 18.90 -26.90 -3.85
CA LEU A 73 19.25 -25.55 -3.42
C LEU A 73 20.28 -24.93 -4.39
N PRO A 74 20.24 -23.60 -4.60
CA PRO A 74 19.26 -22.66 -4.04
C PRO A 74 17.94 -22.64 -4.83
N VAL A 75 16.84 -22.36 -4.13
CA VAL A 75 15.56 -21.97 -4.75
C VAL A 75 15.62 -20.48 -5.08
N ILE A 76 15.63 -20.17 -6.37
CA ILE A 76 15.65 -18.80 -6.90
C ILE A 76 14.56 -18.71 -7.97
N PRO A 77 13.40 -18.10 -7.69
CA PRO A 77 12.37 -17.90 -8.71
C PRO A 77 12.74 -16.74 -9.64
N ASP A 78 12.29 -16.80 -10.90
CA ASP A 78 12.54 -15.74 -11.89
C ASP A 78 11.75 -14.45 -11.59
N ALA A 79 10.67 -14.56 -10.81
CA ALA A 79 9.82 -13.45 -10.38
C ALA A 79 9.12 -13.79 -9.06
N PHE A 80 8.39 -12.83 -8.50
CA PHE A 80 7.52 -13.03 -7.34
C PHE A 80 6.09 -12.60 -7.64
N ASP A 81 5.14 -13.47 -7.28
CA ASP A 81 3.72 -13.19 -7.25
C ASP A 81 3.29 -12.66 -5.87
N LEU A 82 2.05 -12.19 -5.77
CA LEU A 82 1.47 -11.67 -4.54
C LEU A 82 0.32 -12.54 -4.06
N LYS A 83 0.35 -12.88 -2.77
CA LYS A 83 -0.71 -13.63 -2.12
C LYS A 83 -1.35 -12.82 -0.98
N PRO A 84 -2.68 -12.71 -0.92
CA PRO A 84 -3.36 -12.12 0.23
C PRO A 84 -3.11 -12.90 1.51
N LEU A 85 -2.86 -12.18 2.61
CA LEU A 85 -2.84 -12.79 3.94
C LEU A 85 -4.28 -13.12 4.37
N PRO A 86 -4.57 -14.33 4.92
CA PRO A 86 -5.94 -14.75 5.24
C PRO A 86 -6.70 -13.78 6.14
N LYS A 87 -6.03 -13.22 7.15
CA LYS A 87 -6.61 -12.24 8.09
C LYS A 87 -6.89 -10.86 7.47
N SER A 88 -6.38 -10.60 6.27
CA SER A 88 -6.36 -9.27 5.64
C SER A 88 -7.35 -9.13 4.48
N GLU A 89 -8.08 -10.21 4.13
CA GLU A 89 -8.94 -10.22 2.94
C GLU A 89 -10.00 -9.11 2.93
N GLN A 90 -10.70 -8.89 4.04
CA GLN A 90 -11.76 -7.88 4.11
C GLN A 90 -11.20 -6.47 3.85
N ARG A 91 -10.04 -6.18 4.44
CA ARG A 91 -9.36 -4.90 4.30
C ARG A 91 -8.82 -4.69 2.89
N LEU A 92 -8.25 -5.74 2.28
CA LEU A 92 -7.79 -5.69 0.90
C LEU A 92 -8.97 -5.51 -0.09
N LYS A 93 -10.10 -6.20 0.13
CA LYS A 93 -11.33 -6.02 -0.66
C LYS A 93 -11.86 -4.59 -0.56
N LEU A 94 -11.84 -3.99 0.64
CA LEU A 94 -12.22 -2.60 0.85
C LEU A 94 -11.34 -1.65 0.03
N LEU A 95 -10.01 -1.73 0.17
CA LEU A 95 -9.10 -0.85 -0.57
C LEU A 95 -9.20 -1.05 -2.09
N ALA A 96 -9.33 -2.30 -2.55
CA ALA A 96 -9.56 -2.59 -3.96
C ALA A 96 -10.86 -1.98 -4.49
N ARG A 97 -11.93 -1.98 -3.69
CA ARG A 97 -13.20 -1.31 -4.04
C ARG A 97 -13.02 0.21 -4.12
N LEU A 98 -12.34 0.81 -3.15
CA LEU A 98 -12.08 2.26 -3.14
C LEU A 98 -11.21 2.69 -4.33
N LEU A 99 -10.15 1.94 -4.64
CA LEU A 99 -9.27 2.19 -5.80
C LEU A 99 -10.00 2.07 -7.16
N LYS A 100 -11.10 1.32 -7.23
CA LYS A 100 -11.89 1.12 -8.46
C LYS A 100 -13.06 2.10 -8.61
N ARG A 101 -13.25 3.00 -7.64
CA ARG A 101 -14.32 4.01 -7.71
C ARG A 101 -14.07 4.96 -8.88
N LYS A 102 -15.13 5.28 -9.63
CA LYS A 102 -15.05 6.15 -10.81
C LYS A 102 -14.73 7.61 -10.46
N ASP A 103 -15.08 8.05 -9.26
CA ASP A 103 -14.78 9.38 -8.76
C ASP A 103 -13.38 9.48 -8.13
N VAL A 104 -12.67 8.37 -7.93
CA VAL A 104 -11.28 8.39 -7.45
C VAL A 104 -10.34 8.49 -8.65
N THR A 105 -9.56 9.57 -8.70
CA THR A 105 -8.73 9.92 -9.86
C THR A 105 -7.23 9.91 -9.56
N GLY A 106 -6.85 9.76 -8.29
CA GLY A 106 -5.47 9.65 -7.84
C GLY A 106 -5.40 9.01 -6.45
N VAL A 107 -4.19 8.64 -6.03
CA VAL A 107 -3.96 8.01 -4.74
C VAL A 107 -2.79 8.69 -4.03
N ILE A 108 -2.92 8.88 -2.71
CA ILE A 108 -1.88 9.40 -1.84
C ILE A 108 -1.41 8.25 -0.95
N ASN A 109 -0.14 7.87 -1.09
CA ASN A 109 0.53 6.98 -0.16
C ASN A 109 0.84 7.75 1.13
N ALA A 110 0.13 7.42 2.20
CA ALA A 110 0.30 7.95 3.56
C ALA A 110 0.76 6.88 4.55
N CYS A 111 1.35 5.77 4.07
CA CYS A 111 2.01 4.80 4.94
C CYS A 111 3.25 5.41 5.61
N ASP A 112 3.79 4.75 6.64
CA ASP A 112 4.90 5.28 7.45
C ASP A 112 6.09 5.69 6.55
N ALA A 113 6.78 6.77 6.91
CA ALA A 113 7.87 7.38 6.13
C ALA A 113 9.15 6.52 6.16
N GLY A 114 9.14 5.44 5.39
CA GLY A 114 10.26 4.50 5.29
C GLY A 114 9.99 3.35 4.32
N ARG A 115 10.94 2.42 4.25
CA ARG A 115 10.90 1.27 3.31
C ARG A 115 9.67 0.39 3.51
N GLU A 116 9.33 0.04 4.76
CA GLU A 116 8.19 -0.84 5.04
C GLU A 116 6.86 -0.22 4.60
N GLY A 117 6.63 1.05 4.94
CA GLY A 117 5.42 1.75 4.52
C GLY A 117 5.32 1.88 3.00
N GLU A 118 6.44 2.15 2.32
CA GLU A 118 6.50 2.16 0.85
C GLU A 118 6.15 0.78 0.27
N LEU A 119 6.72 -0.29 0.82
CA LEU A 119 6.46 -1.66 0.38
C LEU A 119 4.98 -2.03 0.52
N ILE A 120 4.38 -1.81 1.69
CA ILE A 120 2.96 -2.12 1.95
C ILE A 120 2.07 -1.49 0.88
N PHE A 121 2.26 -0.20 0.62
CA PHE A 121 1.49 0.53 -0.37
C PHE A 121 1.70 -0.02 -1.79
N ARG A 122 2.95 -0.27 -2.19
CA ARG A 122 3.30 -0.78 -3.52
C ARG A 122 2.69 -2.16 -3.80
N LEU A 123 2.71 -3.06 -2.81
CA LEU A 123 2.09 -4.39 -2.96
C LEU A 123 0.57 -4.26 -3.17
N ILE A 124 -0.10 -3.36 -2.45
CA ILE A 124 -1.54 -3.11 -2.64
C ILE A 124 -1.82 -2.60 -4.05
N MET A 125 -1.03 -1.63 -4.54
CA MET A 125 -1.17 -1.10 -5.89
C MET A 125 -0.93 -2.16 -6.97
N GLN A 126 0.12 -2.98 -6.81
CA GLN A 126 0.44 -4.09 -7.70
C GLN A 126 -0.69 -5.13 -7.74
N TYR A 127 -1.15 -5.59 -6.57
CA TYR A 127 -2.19 -6.62 -6.47
C TYR A 127 -3.53 -6.14 -7.06
N THR A 128 -3.89 -4.89 -6.82
CA THR A 128 -5.13 -4.30 -7.36
C THR A 128 -5.01 -3.89 -8.82
N LYS A 129 -3.80 -3.94 -9.40
CA LYS A 129 -3.48 -3.49 -10.76
C LYS A 129 -3.90 -2.04 -11.01
N SER A 130 -3.89 -1.22 -9.95
CA SER A 130 -4.29 0.17 -10.03
C SER A 130 -3.25 0.97 -10.82
N LYS A 131 -3.72 1.80 -11.75
CA LYS A 131 -2.90 2.71 -12.56
C LYS A 131 -3.13 4.17 -12.19
N LEU A 132 -3.78 4.43 -11.06
CA LEU A 132 -4.03 5.78 -10.57
C LEU A 132 -2.70 6.49 -10.30
N PRO A 133 -2.56 7.77 -10.67
CA PRO A 133 -1.40 8.57 -10.31
C PRO A 133 -1.15 8.54 -8.81
N ILE A 134 0.11 8.32 -8.42
CA ILE A 134 0.55 8.22 -7.03
C ILE A 134 1.22 9.53 -6.61
N GLN A 135 0.87 10.00 -5.42
CA GLN A 135 1.62 11.01 -4.69
C GLN A 135 2.00 10.44 -3.31
N ARG A 136 3.07 10.98 -2.71
CA ARG A 136 3.54 10.54 -1.40
C ARG A 136 3.37 11.63 -0.36
N LEU A 137 2.64 11.31 0.70
CA LEU A 137 2.59 12.09 1.92
C LEU A 137 3.72 11.63 2.86
N TRP A 138 4.68 12.50 3.12
CA TRP A 138 5.84 12.19 3.96
C TRP A 138 5.68 12.79 5.37
N LEU A 139 5.14 12.01 6.30
CA LEU A 139 4.88 12.44 7.68
C LEU A 139 6.02 12.03 8.63
N GLN A 140 6.60 13.01 9.33
CA GLN A 140 7.53 12.79 10.44
C GLN A 140 6.91 13.11 11.81
N SER A 141 5.74 13.75 11.82
CA SER A 141 5.00 14.18 13.00
C SER A 141 3.50 14.02 12.74
N MET A 142 2.75 13.64 13.77
CA MET A 142 1.29 13.44 13.71
C MET A 142 0.50 14.64 14.25
N THR A 143 1.14 15.80 14.48
CA THR A 143 0.39 17.00 14.84
C THR A 143 -0.46 17.47 13.65
N ALA A 144 -1.62 18.07 13.95
CA ALA A 144 -2.53 18.54 12.90
C ALA A 144 -1.87 19.56 11.95
N GLU A 145 -0.97 20.40 12.47
CA GLU A 145 -0.20 21.35 11.67
C GLU A 145 0.78 20.64 10.73
N SER A 146 1.57 19.67 11.24
CA SER A 146 2.50 18.90 10.41
C SER A 146 1.77 18.12 9.31
N ILE A 147 0.59 17.57 9.61
CA ILE A 147 -0.24 16.89 8.60
C ILE A 147 -0.65 17.87 7.51
N ARG A 148 -1.22 19.03 7.86
CA ARG A 148 -1.65 20.04 6.87
C ARG A 148 -0.49 20.54 6.02
N GLU A 149 0.68 20.76 6.61
CA GLU A 149 1.87 21.17 5.86
C GLU A 149 2.33 20.08 4.90
N ALA A 150 2.37 18.82 5.34
CA ALA A 150 2.77 17.72 4.48
C ALA A 150 1.84 17.53 3.27
N PHE A 151 0.54 17.81 3.41
CA PHE A 151 -0.40 17.81 2.27
C PHE A 151 -0.15 18.95 1.27
N ARG A 152 0.50 20.05 1.69
CA ARG A 152 0.96 21.11 0.76
C ARG A 152 2.23 20.72 0.01
N GLN A 153 2.98 19.74 0.52
CA GLN A 153 4.30 19.35 0.03
C GLN A 153 4.34 17.86 -0.37
N LEU A 154 3.31 17.39 -1.06
CA LEU A 154 3.28 16.01 -1.57
C LEU A 154 4.44 15.77 -2.53
N ARG A 155 5.15 14.67 -2.32
CA ARG A 155 6.22 14.24 -3.23
C ARG A 155 5.63 13.44 -4.39
N THR A 156 6.34 13.43 -5.50
CA THR A 156 5.92 12.70 -6.71
C THR A 156 6.22 11.21 -6.56
N ASP A 157 5.61 10.37 -7.41
CA ASP A 157 5.95 8.95 -7.46
C ASP A 157 7.42 8.71 -7.85
N GLU A 158 7.97 9.55 -8.72
CA GLU A 158 9.34 9.49 -9.23
C GLU A 158 10.35 9.66 -8.09
N ASP A 159 10.11 10.62 -7.20
CA ASP A 159 10.98 10.92 -6.04
C ASP A 159 11.18 9.71 -5.11
N LEU A 160 10.24 8.75 -5.14
CA LEU A 160 10.23 7.58 -4.25
C LEU A 160 10.61 6.27 -4.94
N GLN A 161 10.90 6.25 -6.25
CA GLN A 161 11.24 5.00 -6.96
C GLN A 161 12.45 4.28 -6.36
N SER A 162 13.51 5.02 -6.00
CA SER A 162 14.69 4.43 -5.34
C SER A 162 14.35 3.78 -3.99
N LEU A 163 13.44 4.38 -3.21
CA LEU A 163 12.97 3.82 -1.95
C LEU A 163 12.12 2.57 -2.18
N ALA A 164 11.22 2.62 -3.17
CA ALA A 164 10.37 1.49 -3.54
C ALA A 164 11.21 0.29 -4.00
N ASN A 165 12.19 0.52 -4.86
CA ASN A 165 13.13 -0.51 -5.32
C ASN A 165 13.93 -1.09 -4.15
N ALA A 166 14.49 -0.24 -3.28
CA ALA A 166 15.23 -0.71 -2.11
C ALA A 166 14.37 -1.54 -1.14
N ALA A 167 13.09 -1.18 -0.96
CA ALA A 167 12.16 -1.92 -0.13
C ALA A 167 11.80 -3.28 -0.76
N ARG A 168 11.58 -3.31 -2.08
CA ARG A 168 11.30 -4.53 -2.83
C ARG A 168 12.48 -5.49 -2.81
N CYS A 169 13.68 -5.02 -3.15
CA CYS A 169 14.90 -5.83 -3.14
C CYS A 169 15.15 -6.45 -1.76
N ARG A 170 14.92 -5.68 -0.68
CA ARG A 170 15.05 -6.22 0.67
C ARG A 170 14.05 -7.35 0.92
N SER A 171 12.77 -7.14 0.59
CA SER A 171 11.73 -8.15 0.80
C SER A 171 12.05 -9.46 0.05
N GLU A 172 12.50 -9.35 -1.20
CA GLU A 172 12.87 -10.52 -2.02
C GLU A 172 14.15 -11.20 -1.50
N ALA A 173 15.16 -10.43 -1.08
CA ALA A 173 16.37 -10.96 -0.47
C ALA A 173 16.08 -11.69 0.86
N ASP A 174 15.24 -11.12 1.72
CA ASP A 174 14.82 -11.74 2.98
C ASP A 174 14.07 -13.06 2.70
N TRP A 175 13.25 -13.11 1.64
CA TRP A 175 12.60 -14.35 1.22
C TRP A 175 13.62 -15.39 0.72
N LEU A 176 14.55 -14.99 -0.16
CA LEU A 176 15.59 -15.87 -0.72
C LEU A 176 16.51 -16.43 0.37
N VAL A 177 16.99 -15.58 1.28
CA VAL A 177 17.85 -16.00 2.39
C VAL A 177 17.05 -16.83 3.38
N GLY A 178 15.81 -16.43 3.70
CA GLY A 178 14.95 -17.18 4.60
C GLY A 178 14.68 -18.59 4.09
N ILE A 179 14.32 -18.73 2.81
CA ILE A 179 14.00 -20.02 2.22
C ILE A 179 15.22 -20.91 2.08
N ASN A 180 16.37 -20.37 1.66
CA ASN A 180 17.57 -21.16 1.41
C ASN A 180 18.38 -21.42 2.68
N GLY A 181 18.47 -20.43 3.58
CA GLY A 181 19.24 -20.50 4.82
C GLY A 181 18.58 -21.31 5.93
N THR A 182 17.24 -21.34 6.02
CA THR A 182 16.55 -22.24 6.98
C THR A 182 16.55 -23.70 6.53
N ARG A 183 17.02 -23.98 5.31
CA ARG A 183 16.97 -25.30 4.66
C ARG A 183 18.34 -25.88 4.31
N ALA A 184 19.40 -25.10 4.49
CA ALA A 184 20.79 -25.53 4.36
C ALA A 184 21.28 -26.22 5.64
#